data_AF-A0A176ZAG3-F1
#
_entry.id   AF-A0A176ZAG3-F1
#
_cell.length_a   1.000
_cell.length_b   1.000
_cell.length_c   1.000
_cell.angle_alpha   90.00
_cell.angle_beta   90.00
_cell.angle_gamma   90.00
#
_symmetry.space_group_name_H-M   'P 1'
#
loop_
_entity.id
_entity.type
_entity.pdbx_description
1 polymer ?
#
loop_
_entity_poly.entity_id
_entity_poly.type
_entity_poly.pdbx_seq_one_letter_code
_entity_poly.pdbx_strand_id
1 'polypeptide(L)'
;MSRKNRVPLADRVAKAAEAALAARHYVSAIDVLVGIGWLDATELARWHRGQIECLEAVVRTNLPRISEAMRLFRSWASARGLLASETAYVARTPRRQTLRFSRSGNPAIETSYRTHWVSPELSEKKRERLTEKTSRAPELVVVQSLNAEWKCHRCGGAGDLLMMETPGPTCLRCVGLDDLAFLPTGDATLTRRVKAASARYAVVVRFSRTRRRYERQGLLVEPQVLADAR
;
A
#
# COMPACT_ATOMS: atom_id res chain seq x y z
N MET A 1 31.87 30.50 -3.59
CA MET A 1 30.57 30.44 -2.88
C MET A 1 30.21 28.99 -2.51
N SER A 2 30.48 28.64 -1.25
CA SER A 2 29.86 27.59 -0.40
C SER A 2 29.39 26.24 -1.00
N ARG A 3 30.29 25.25 -1.14
CA ARG A 3 29.98 23.80 -1.19
C ARG A 3 29.77 23.22 0.23
N LYS A 4 29.03 23.92 1.11
CA LYS A 4 28.84 23.47 2.51
C LYS A 4 27.87 22.27 2.57
N ASN A 5 28.39 21.13 3.01
CA ASN A 5 27.71 20.00 3.65
C ASN A 5 26.47 19.41 2.96
N ARG A 6 26.63 18.85 1.76
CA ARG A 6 25.63 17.87 1.28
C ARG A 6 25.92 16.54 1.99
N VAL A 7 25.07 16.16 2.95
CA VAL A 7 25.14 14.85 3.61
C VAL A 7 25.22 13.76 2.52
N PRO A 8 26.24 12.87 2.56
CA PRO A 8 26.39 11.77 1.61
C PRO A 8 25.09 10.99 1.44
N LEU A 9 24.85 10.48 0.22
CA LEU A 9 23.66 9.68 -0.05
C LEU A 9 23.62 8.43 0.85
N ALA A 10 24.78 7.83 1.12
CA ALA A 10 24.92 6.69 2.03
C ALA A 10 24.36 6.98 3.42
N ASP A 11 24.73 8.11 4.03
CA ASP A 11 24.27 8.49 5.37
C ASP A 11 22.77 8.78 5.39
N ARG A 12 22.23 9.39 4.33
CA ARG A 12 20.78 9.61 4.20
C ARG A 12 20.01 8.31 4.10
N VAL A 13 20.51 7.37 3.29
CA VAL A 13 19.92 6.02 3.14
C VAL A 13 19.97 5.28 4.46
N ALA A 14 21.12 5.28 5.13
CA ALA A 14 21.30 4.63 6.44
C ALA A 14 20.34 5.23 7.49
N LYS A 15 20.27 6.56 7.61
CA LYS A 15 19.36 7.24 8.55
C LYS A 15 17.89 6.91 8.28
N ALA A 16 17.47 6.93 7.02
CA ALA A 16 16.10 6.57 6.65
C ALA A 16 15.79 5.10 6.97
N ALA A 17 16.74 4.21 6.69
CA ALA A 17 16.59 2.79 6.95
C ALA A 17 16.57 2.45 8.45
N GLU A 18 17.42 3.09 9.26
CA GLU A 18 17.42 2.96 10.72
C GLU A 18 16.11 3.44 11.33
N ALA A 19 15.59 4.60 10.90
CA ALA A 19 14.31 5.10 11.38
C ALA A 19 13.15 4.15 11.07
N ALA A 20 13.12 3.58 9.86
CA ALA A 20 12.11 2.60 9.48
C ALA A 20 12.24 1.28 10.28
N LEU A 21 13.46 0.78 10.42
CA LEU A 21 13.76 -0.44 11.18
C LEU A 21 13.38 -0.29 12.65
N ALA A 22 13.69 0.84 13.28
CA ALA A 22 13.33 1.10 14.67
C ALA A 22 11.80 1.19 14.88
N ALA A 23 11.07 1.74 13.91
CA ALA A 23 9.62 1.91 14.02
C ALA A 23 8.82 0.63 13.74
N ARG A 24 9.32 -0.26 12.86
CA ARG A 24 8.54 -1.38 12.31
C ARG A 24 9.19 -2.75 12.46
N HIS A 25 10.45 -2.80 12.91
CA HIS A 25 11.33 -3.98 12.94
C HIS A 25 11.66 -4.58 11.55
N TYR A 26 11.35 -3.86 10.49
CA TYR A 26 11.82 -4.12 9.14
C TYR A 26 11.95 -2.82 8.35
N VAL A 27 12.64 -2.89 7.22
CA VAL A 27 12.76 -1.79 6.27
C VAL A 27 12.63 -2.31 4.84
N SER A 28 11.89 -1.56 4.01
CA SER A 28 11.73 -1.80 2.57
C SER A 28 12.40 -0.71 1.72
N ALA A 29 12.56 -0.98 0.42
CA ALA A 29 13.01 0.02 -0.53
C ALA A 29 12.09 1.27 -0.57
N ILE A 30 10.77 1.09 -0.39
CA ILE A 30 9.81 2.19 -0.34
C ILE A 30 10.08 3.08 0.88
N ASP A 31 10.35 2.49 2.04
CA ASP A 31 10.65 3.26 3.26
C ASP A 31 11.89 4.14 3.09
N VAL A 32 12.93 3.62 2.42
CA VAL A 32 14.14 4.38 2.10
C VAL A 32 13.82 5.52 1.14
N LEU A 33 13.12 5.25 0.04
CA LEU A 33 12.77 6.28 -0.97
C LEU A 33 11.90 7.40 -0.38
N VAL A 34 10.96 7.05 0.51
CA VAL A 34 10.15 8.03 1.25
C VAL A 34 10.99 8.78 2.28
N GLY A 35 11.79 8.08 3.08
CA GLY A 35 12.59 8.67 4.15
C GLY A 35 13.68 9.62 3.66
N ILE A 36 14.22 9.40 2.46
CA ILE A 36 15.12 10.35 1.80
C ILE A 36 14.37 11.42 0.99
N GLY A 37 13.04 11.39 0.92
CA GLY A 37 12.22 12.39 0.24
C GLY A 37 12.22 12.31 -1.29
N TRP A 38 12.54 11.13 -1.85
CA TRP A 38 12.48 10.89 -3.30
C TRP A 38 11.12 10.36 -3.76
N LEU A 39 10.31 9.84 -2.85
CA LEU A 39 8.95 9.39 -3.13
C LEU A 39 7.98 10.05 -2.14
N ASP A 40 6.89 10.62 -2.63
CA ASP A 40 5.85 11.21 -1.78
C ASP A 40 4.66 10.26 -1.59
N ALA A 41 3.88 10.52 -0.54
CA ALA A 41 2.75 9.68 -0.16
C ALA A 41 1.61 9.68 -1.18
N THR A 42 1.44 10.76 -1.94
CA THR A 42 0.39 10.89 -2.96
C THR A 42 0.69 9.97 -4.14
N GLU A 43 1.91 10.04 -4.66
CA GLU A 43 2.38 9.18 -5.75
C GLU A 43 2.46 7.72 -5.33
N LEU A 44 2.91 7.43 -4.11
CA LEU A 44 2.87 6.08 -3.56
C LEU A 44 1.44 5.52 -3.49
N ALA A 45 0.47 6.33 -3.06
CA ALA A 45 -0.93 5.91 -3.01
C ALA A 45 -1.51 5.67 -4.42
N ARG A 46 -1.11 6.46 -5.42
CA ARG A 46 -1.48 6.24 -6.83
C ARG A 46 -0.89 4.93 -7.36
N TRP A 47 0.37 4.64 -7.05
CA TRP A 47 1.04 3.40 -7.46
C TRP A 47 0.39 2.18 -6.79
N HIS A 48 0.06 2.25 -5.50
CA HIS A 48 -0.69 1.20 -4.81
C HIS A 48 -2.08 0.94 -5.40
N ARG A 49 -2.69 1.91 -6.06
CA ARG A 49 -3.96 1.75 -6.79
C ARG A 49 -3.77 1.25 -8.23
N GLY A 50 -2.53 1.00 -8.67
CA GLY A 50 -2.23 0.61 -10.05
C GLY A 50 -2.41 1.74 -11.07
N GLN A 51 -2.33 3.01 -10.62
CA GLN A 51 -2.47 4.19 -11.51
C GLN A 51 -1.14 4.64 -12.14
N ILE A 52 -0.05 3.96 -11.80
CA ILE A 52 1.29 4.23 -12.29
C ILE A 52 1.87 2.90 -12.72
N GLU A 53 2.41 2.85 -13.94
CA GLU A 53 2.94 1.63 -14.54
C GLU A 53 4.08 1.01 -13.72
N CYS A 54 5.00 1.84 -13.21
CA CYS A 54 6.08 1.41 -12.33
C CYS A 54 6.48 2.49 -11.31
N LEU A 55 6.97 2.07 -10.14
CA LEU A 55 7.31 3.01 -9.06
C LEU A 55 8.38 4.03 -9.47
N GLU A 56 9.43 3.59 -10.18
CA GLU A 56 10.51 4.44 -10.68
C GLU A 56 10.04 5.58 -11.58
N ALA A 57 8.84 5.49 -12.17
CA ALA A 57 8.30 6.56 -13.00
C ALA A 57 7.96 7.84 -12.22
N VAL A 58 7.70 7.72 -10.91
CA VAL A 58 7.27 8.84 -10.05
C VAL A 58 8.27 9.19 -8.95
N VAL A 59 9.39 8.47 -8.88
CA VAL A 59 10.51 8.84 -8.00
C VAL A 59 11.14 10.13 -8.52
N ARG A 60 11.34 11.11 -7.63
CA ARG A 60 11.82 12.47 -7.94
C ARG A 60 13.33 12.54 -8.16
N THR A 61 13.88 11.61 -8.95
CA THR A 61 15.29 11.61 -9.37
C THR A 61 15.49 10.73 -10.62
N ASN A 62 16.74 10.56 -11.08
CA ASN A 62 17.06 9.74 -12.25
C ASN A 62 17.43 8.29 -11.89
N LEU A 63 17.30 7.37 -12.86
CA LEU A 63 17.53 5.93 -12.65
C LEU A 63 18.93 5.57 -12.10
N PRO A 64 20.04 6.19 -12.54
CA PRO A 64 21.35 5.92 -11.94
C PRO A 64 21.41 6.22 -10.45
N ARG A 65 20.80 7.34 -10.01
CA ARG A 65 20.75 7.69 -8.58
C ARG A 65 19.85 6.77 -7.77
N ILE A 66 18.74 6.31 -8.35
CA ILE A 66 17.89 5.28 -7.72
C ILE A 66 18.69 3.99 -7.53
N SER A 67 19.39 3.54 -8.57
CA SER A 67 20.22 2.34 -8.53
C SER A 67 21.33 2.43 -7.49
N GLU A 68 21.99 3.60 -7.39
CA GLU A 68 22.99 3.89 -6.37
C GLU A 68 22.39 3.78 -4.96
N ALA A 69 21.23 4.40 -4.70
CA ALA A 69 20.55 4.32 -3.42
C ALA A 69 20.15 2.89 -3.05
N MET A 70 19.64 2.10 -4.00
CA MET A 70 19.26 0.70 -3.76
C MET A 70 20.49 -0.18 -3.49
N ARG A 71 21.62 0.08 -4.14
CA ARG A 71 22.90 -0.60 -3.85
C ARG A 71 23.40 -0.27 -2.44
N LEU A 72 23.39 1.01 -2.06
CA LEU A 72 23.78 1.46 -0.73
C LEU A 72 22.87 0.86 0.35
N PHE A 73 21.56 0.81 0.10
CA PHE A 73 20.59 0.21 1.01
C PHE A 73 20.86 -1.28 1.24
N ARG A 74 21.06 -2.06 0.17
CA ARG A 74 21.41 -3.49 0.30
C ARG A 74 22.72 -3.70 1.04
N SER A 75 23.75 -2.93 0.71
CA SER A 75 25.04 -2.99 1.41
C SER A 75 24.90 -2.70 2.90
N TRP A 76 24.09 -1.69 3.26
CA TRP A 76 23.79 -1.36 4.65
C TRP A 76 23.04 -2.49 5.36
N ALA A 77 22.05 -3.10 4.71
CA ALA A 77 21.26 -4.18 5.31
C ALA A 77 22.10 -5.45 5.54
N SER A 78 22.94 -5.83 4.57
CA SER A 78 23.89 -6.94 4.69
C SER A 78 24.90 -6.68 5.81
N ALA A 79 25.45 -5.47 5.90
CA ALA A 79 26.42 -5.12 6.95
C ALA A 79 25.83 -5.19 8.37
N ARG A 80 24.51 -5.02 8.50
CA ARG A 80 23.78 -5.18 9.78
C ARG A 80 23.28 -6.59 10.04
N GLY A 81 23.55 -7.55 9.15
CA GLY A 81 23.08 -8.93 9.28
C GLY A 81 21.56 -9.07 9.28
N LEU A 82 20.85 -8.18 8.57
CA LEU A 82 19.39 -8.27 8.46
C LEU A 82 18.98 -9.46 7.59
N LEU A 83 17.81 -10.02 7.88
CA LEU A 83 17.27 -11.16 7.14
C LEU A 83 16.41 -10.68 5.98
N ALA A 84 16.67 -11.20 4.79
CA ALA A 84 15.87 -10.93 3.60
C ALA A 84 14.54 -11.71 3.65
N SER A 85 13.43 -11.00 3.42
CA SER A 85 12.09 -11.58 3.29
C SER A 85 11.39 -10.95 2.10
N GLU A 86 11.06 -11.74 1.07
CA GLU A 86 10.34 -11.23 -0.09
C GLU A 86 8.87 -10.94 0.25
N THR A 87 8.35 -9.81 -0.20
CA THR A 87 6.94 -9.41 -0.03
C THR A 87 6.28 -9.17 -1.39
N ALA A 88 5.12 -9.79 -1.62
CA ALA A 88 4.33 -9.53 -2.80
C ALA A 88 3.66 -8.14 -2.74
N TYR A 89 3.79 -7.36 -3.81
CA TYR A 89 3.10 -6.08 -3.95
C TYR A 89 2.00 -6.21 -5.00
N VAL A 90 0.75 -6.15 -4.55
CA VAL A 90 -0.43 -6.18 -5.42
C VAL A 90 -1.23 -4.90 -5.30
N ALA A 91 -1.87 -4.52 -6.40
CA ALA A 91 -2.73 -3.35 -6.45
C ALA A 91 -3.89 -3.48 -5.45
N ARG A 92 -4.30 -2.33 -4.90
CA ARG A 92 -5.46 -2.18 -4.03
C ARG A 92 -6.76 -2.09 -4.85
N THR A 93 -6.92 -3.03 -5.77
CA THR A 93 -8.10 -3.22 -6.61
C THR A 93 -8.56 -4.68 -6.47
N PRO A 94 -9.82 -5.01 -6.76
CA PRO A 94 -10.31 -6.40 -6.66
C PRO A 94 -9.51 -7.40 -7.51
N ARG A 95 -8.93 -6.95 -8.62
CA ARG A 95 -8.09 -7.78 -9.51
C ARG A 95 -6.70 -8.12 -8.96
N ARG A 96 -6.22 -7.43 -7.91
CA ARG A 96 -4.93 -7.71 -7.24
C ARG A 96 -3.73 -7.87 -8.20
N GLN A 97 -3.68 -7.06 -9.25
CA GLN A 97 -2.58 -7.10 -10.22
C GLN A 97 -1.24 -6.83 -9.54
N THR A 98 -0.20 -7.56 -9.93
CA THR A 98 1.15 -7.35 -9.38
C THR A 98 1.68 -5.98 -9.76
N LEU A 99 2.16 -5.23 -8.78
CA LEU A 99 2.75 -3.92 -8.99
C LEU A 99 4.21 -4.06 -9.41
N ARG A 100 4.61 -3.22 -10.37
CA ARG A 100 5.96 -3.16 -10.91
C ARG A 100 6.73 -2.01 -10.27
N PHE A 101 8.00 -2.23 -9.93
CA PHE A 101 8.85 -1.20 -9.37
C PHE A 101 9.68 -0.50 -10.43
N SER A 102 10.31 -1.28 -11.31
CA SER A 102 11.33 -0.80 -12.24
C SER A 102 10.80 -0.48 -13.63
N ARG A 103 11.43 0.48 -14.32
CA ARG A 103 11.16 0.77 -15.74
C ARG A 103 11.66 -0.34 -16.68
N SER A 104 12.66 -1.11 -16.26
CA SER A 104 13.19 -2.22 -17.05
C SER A 104 12.33 -3.49 -16.91
N GLY A 105 11.66 -3.68 -15.76
CA GLY A 105 10.92 -4.92 -15.47
C GLY A 105 11.83 -6.12 -15.26
N ASN A 106 13.13 -5.90 -15.06
CA ASN A 106 14.08 -6.98 -14.83
C ASN A 106 13.72 -7.73 -13.53
N PRO A 107 13.49 -9.05 -13.58
CA PRO A 107 13.06 -9.82 -12.40
C PRO A 107 13.97 -9.66 -11.19
N ALA A 108 15.30 -9.59 -11.36
CA ALA A 108 16.24 -9.43 -10.25
C ALA A 108 16.13 -8.04 -9.58
N ILE A 109 15.84 -7.00 -10.37
CA ILE A 109 15.58 -5.65 -9.84
C ILE A 109 14.23 -5.64 -9.09
N GLU A 110 13.19 -6.27 -9.65
CA GLU A 110 11.89 -6.39 -9.00
C GLU A 110 11.98 -7.13 -7.66
N THR A 111 12.68 -8.27 -7.60
CA THR A 111 12.93 -9.00 -6.35
C THR A 111 13.68 -8.11 -5.36
N SER A 112 14.72 -7.39 -5.81
CA SER A 112 15.47 -6.47 -4.94
C SER A 112 14.60 -5.38 -4.31
N TYR A 113 13.59 -4.88 -5.03
CA TYR A 113 12.62 -3.93 -4.50
C TYR A 113 11.62 -4.55 -3.53
N ARG A 114 11.21 -5.79 -3.79
CA ARG A 114 10.24 -6.55 -2.98
C ARG A 114 10.83 -7.11 -1.69
N THR A 115 12.15 -7.22 -1.61
CA THR A 115 12.84 -7.68 -0.40
C THR A 115 12.69 -6.67 0.73
N HIS A 116 12.06 -7.10 1.82
CA HIS A 116 12.09 -6.44 3.11
C HIS A 116 13.25 -7.00 3.92
N TRP A 117 13.96 -6.12 4.62
CA TRP A 117 15.05 -6.51 5.51
C TRP A 117 14.56 -6.45 6.95
N VAL A 118 14.48 -7.61 7.60
CA VAL A 118 13.87 -7.80 8.92
C VAL A 118 14.94 -7.92 9.99
N SER A 119 14.69 -7.33 11.17
CA SER A 119 15.61 -7.42 12.30
C SER A 119 15.74 -8.86 12.81
N PRO A 120 16.97 -9.36 13.04
CA PRO A 120 17.20 -10.68 13.63
C PRO A 120 16.82 -10.75 15.11
N GLU A 121 16.68 -9.60 15.79
CA GLU A 121 16.33 -9.50 17.23
C GLU A 121 14.90 -10.02 17.54
N LEU A 122 14.03 -10.05 16.52
CA LEU A 122 12.71 -10.65 16.67
C LEU A 122 12.84 -12.18 16.71
N SER A 123 12.09 -12.84 17.59
CA SER A 123 11.95 -14.30 17.54
C SER A 123 11.39 -14.76 16.20
N GLU A 124 11.68 -15.99 15.79
CA GLU A 124 11.24 -16.57 14.53
C GLU A 124 9.73 -16.42 14.32
N LYS A 125 8.93 -16.82 15.32
CA LYS A 125 7.47 -16.66 15.31
C LYS A 125 6.99 -15.21 15.13
N LYS A 126 7.73 -14.22 15.66
CA LYS A 126 7.42 -12.80 15.44
C LYS A 126 7.77 -12.36 14.02
N ARG A 127 8.86 -12.87 13.45
CA ARG A 127 9.26 -12.60 12.07
C ARG A 127 8.25 -13.19 11.08
N GLU A 128 7.83 -14.43 11.27
CA GLU A 128 6.80 -15.07 10.44
C GLU A 128 5.50 -14.26 10.42
N ARG A 129 5.00 -13.88 11.60
CA ARG A 129 3.79 -13.03 11.74
C ARG A 129 3.96 -11.67 11.06
N LEU A 130 5.17 -11.10 11.13
CA LEU A 130 5.48 -9.83 10.47
C LEU A 130 5.44 -10.00 8.95
N THR A 131 6.11 -11.03 8.42
CA THR A 131 6.12 -11.37 6.99
C THR A 131 4.72 -11.68 6.47
N GLU A 132 3.92 -12.45 7.20
CA GLU A 132 2.52 -12.73 6.86
C GLU A 132 1.68 -11.44 6.83
N LYS A 133 1.88 -10.57 7.82
CA LYS A 133 1.17 -9.28 7.89
C LYS A 133 1.57 -8.35 6.74
N THR A 134 2.83 -8.34 6.33
CA THR A 134 3.32 -7.48 5.24
C THR A 134 2.99 -8.04 3.85
N SER A 135 2.93 -9.36 3.71
CA SER A 135 2.53 -10.03 2.46
C SER A 135 1.03 -10.04 2.22
N ARG A 136 0.22 -9.84 3.27
CA ARG A 136 -1.24 -9.76 3.14
C ARG A 136 -1.64 -8.63 2.19
N ALA A 137 -2.51 -8.97 1.23
CA ALA A 137 -3.03 -8.01 0.27
C ALA A 137 -3.68 -6.80 0.99
N PRO A 138 -3.43 -5.57 0.51
CA PRO A 138 -3.94 -4.37 1.17
C PRO A 138 -5.48 -4.35 1.15
N GLU A 139 -6.08 -3.76 2.18
CA GLU A 139 -7.54 -3.67 2.26
C GLU A 139 -8.10 -2.85 1.10
N LEU A 140 -9.17 -3.35 0.48
CA LEU A 140 -9.92 -2.58 -0.51
C LEU A 140 -10.59 -1.40 0.20
N VAL A 141 -10.63 -0.26 -0.49
CA VAL A 141 -11.26 0.96 0.01
C VAL A 141 -12.33 1.39 -0.99
N VAL A 142 -13.56 1.50 -0.49
CA VAL A 142 -14.70 2.04 -1.20
C VAL A 142 -15.02 3.40 -0.59
N VAL A 143 -15.22 4.39 -1.45
CA VAL A 143 -15.58 5.75 -1.06
C VAL A 143 -17.07 5.91 -1.19
N GLN A 144 -17.71 6.33 -0.11
CA GLN A 144 -19.05 6.88 -0.13
C GLN A 144 -18.99 8.32 -0.63
N SER A 145 -19.62 8.56 -1.77
CA SER A 145 -19.60 9.85 -2.42
C SER A 145 -20.35 10.90 -1.61
N LEU A 146 -19.91 12.16 -1.72
CA LEU A 146 -20.64 13.32 -1.22
C LEU A 146 -21.55 13.96 -2.28
N ASN A 147 -21.30 13.66 -3.57
CA ASN A 147 -22.02 14.20 -4.72
C ASN A 147 -22.43 13.03 -5.63
N ALA A 148 -23.67 13.01 -6.11
CA ALA A 148 -24.16 12.00 -7.05
C ALA A 148 -23.72 12.21 -8.51
N GLU A 149 -23.10 13.36 -8.84
CA GLU A 149 -22.75 13.74 -10.23
C GLU A 149 -21.51 13.04 -10.82
N TRP A 150 -20.83 12.18 -10.05
CA TRP A 150 -19.72 11.42 -10.60
C TRP A 150 -20.22 10.36 -11.58
N LYS A 151 -19.41 10.05 -12.59
CA LYS A 151 -19.71 9.01 -13.57
C LYS A 151 -18.64 7.94 -13.55
N CYS A 152 -19.09 6.69 -13.53
CA CYS A 152 -18.23 5.51 -13.66
C CYS A 152 -17.48 5.59 -14.98
N HIS A 153 -16.15 5.52 -14.93
CA HIS A 153 -15.33 5.62 -16.13
C HIS A 153 -15.55 4.47 -17.13
N ARG A 154 -16.10 3.32 -16.67
CA ARG A 154 -16.34 2.14 -17.52
C ARG A 154 -17.71 2.11 -18.17
N CYS A 155 -18.76 2.52 -17.45
CA CYS A 155 -20.14 2.36 -17.91
C CYS A 155 -20.97 3.65 -17.90
N GLY A 156 -20.41 4.78 -17.43
CA GLY A 156 -21.11 6.06 -17.36
C GLY A 156 -22.15 6.20 -16.23
N GLY A 157 -22.50 5.12 -15.52
CA GLY A 157 -23.45 5.14 -14.40
C GLY A 157 -22.92 5.84 -13.14
N ALA A 158 -23.76 6.00 -12.13
CA ALA A 158 -23.44 6.63 -10.85
C ALA A 158 -23.94 5.79 -9.66
N GLY A 159 -23.73 6.27 -8.44
CA GLY A 159 -24.24 5.65 -7.21
C GLY A 159 -23.62 6.27 -5.96
N ASP A 160 -23.97 5.75 -4.79
CA ASP A 160 -23.47 6.27 -3.52
C ASP A 160 -22.06 5.79 -3.18
N LEU A 161 -21.65 4.64 -3.73
CA LEU A 161 -20.39 3.99 -3.46
C LEU A 161 -19.57 3.85 -4.75
N LEU A 162 -18.30 4.21 -4.67
CA LEU A 162 -17.33 4.11 -5.75
C LEU A 162 -15.99 3.59 -5.26
N MET A 163 -15.22 2.99 -6.16
CA MET A 163 -13.80 2.74 -5.96
C MET A 163 -12.99 3.59 -6.94
N MET A 164 -11.88 4.16 -6.47
CA MET A 164 -10.95 4.88 -7.33
C MET A 164 -10.07 3.88 -8.08
N GLU A 165 -10.28 3.76 -9.39
CA GLU A 165 -9.39 3.03 -10.31
C GLU A 165 -8.73 4.01 -11.29
N THR A 166 -8.03 3.49 -12.29
CA THR A 166 -7.50 4.26 -13.44
C THR A 166 -8.48 4.12 -14.60
N PRO A 167 -8.83 5.21 -15.31
CA PRO A 167 -8.45 6.61 -15.08
C PRO A 167 -9.33 7.37 -14.08
N GLY A 168 -10.38 6.76 -13.52
CA GLY A 168 -11.36 7.50 -12.71
C GLY A 168 -12.19 6.65 -11.75
N PRO A 169 -13.23 7.25 -11.14
CA PRO A 169 -14.12 6.54 -10.24
C PRO A 169 -14.86 5.41 -10.98
N THR A 170 -15.13 4.32 -10.26
CA THR A 170 -15.73 3.11 -10.81
C THR A 170 -16.81 2.61 -9.86
N CYS A 171 -17.99 2.31 -10.40
CA CYS A 171 -19.09 1.78 -9.59
C CYS A 171 -18.80 0.36 -9.10
N LEU A 172 -19.47 -0.05 -8.01
CA LEU A 172 -19.28 -1.36 -7.40
C LEU A 172 -19.50 -2.52 -8.39
N ARG A 173 -20.48 -2.38 -9.30
CA ARG A 173 -20.71 -3.38 -10.37
C ARG A 173 -19.51 -3.56 -11.28
N CYS A 174 -18.94 -2.45 -11.75
CA CYS A 174 -17.81 -2.48 -12.67
C CYS A 174 -16.51 -2.99 -12.02
N VAL A 175 -16.39 -2.90 -10.70
CA VAL A 175 -15.27 -3.49 -9.93
C VAL A 175 -15.60 -4.88 -9.36
N GLY A 176 -16.83 -5.37 -9.53
CA GLY A 176 -17.29 -6.67 -9.02
C GLY A 176 -17.36 -6.71 -7.50
N LEU A 177 -18.01 -5.72 -6.88
CA LEU A 177 -18.27 -5.63 -5.43
C LEU A 177 -19.74 -5.30 -5.11
N ASP A 178 -20.64 -5.29 -6.11
CA ASP A 178 -22.06 -4.93 -5.94
C ASP A 178 -22.91 -6.03 -5.28
N ASP A 179 -22.38 -7.24 -5.19
CA ASP A 179 -22.93 -8.37 -4.47
C ASP A 179 -22.63 -8.35 -2.96
N LEU A 180 -21.77 -7.44 -2.49
CA LEU A 180 -21.43 -7.33 -1.07
C LEU A 180 -22.47 -6.53 -0.27
N ALA A 181 -22.76 -7.01 0.93
CA ALA A 181 -23.65 -6.34 1.88
C ALA A 181 -22.89 -5.31 2.72
N PHE A 182 -23.51 -4.14 2.94
CA PHE A 182 -22.95 -3.09 3.78
C PHE A 182 -23.29 -3.31 5.26
N LEU A 183 -22.24 -3.45 6.08
CA LEU A 183 -22.30 -3.41 7.54
C LEU A 183 -21.84 -2.01 8.03
N PRO A 184 -22.73 -1.18 8.59
CA PRO A 184 -22.34 0.10 9.16
C PRO A 184 -21.44 -0.06 10.39
N THR A 185 -20.72 1.00 10.76
CA THR A 185 -20.00 1.04 12.04
C THR A 185 -20.94 0.85 13.22
N GLY A 186 -20.48 0.14 14.24
CA GLY A 186 -21.22 -0.10 15.48
C GLY A 186 -20.52 -1.15 16.31
N ASP A 187 -20.98 -2.40 16.20
CA ASP A 187 -20.40 -3.53 16.91
C ASP A 187 -19.01 -3.93 16.36
N ALA A 188 -17.98 -3.66 17.14
CA ALA A 188 -16.61 -4.00 16.81
C ALA A 188 -16.34 -5.52 16.80
N THR A 189 -17.06 -6.29 17.61
CA THR A 189 -16.92 -7.76 17.65
C THR A 189 -17.49 -8.39 16.39
N LEU A 190 -18.71 -8.00 16.01
CA LEU A 190 -19.33 -8.38 14.74
C LEU A 190 -18.44 -7.98 13.56
N THR A 191 -17.99 -6.72 13.51
CA THR A 191 -17.12 -6.22 12.44
C THR A 191 -15.83 -7.05 12.29
N ARG A 192 -15.19 -7.44 13.40
CA ARG A 192 -13.99 -8.29 13.36
C ARG A 192 -14.30 -9.70 12.87
N ARG A 193 -15.40 -10.30 13.35
CA ARG A 193 -15.84 -11.65 12.97
C ARG A 193 -16.16 -11.74 11.49
N VAL A 194 -17.02 -10.85 10.97
CA VAL A 194 -17.40 -10.88 9.55
C VAL A 194 -16.21 -10.60 8.64
N LYS A 195 -15.32 -9.68 9.03
CA LYS A 195 -14.12 -9.37 8.24
C LYS A 195 -13.16 -10.55 8.19
N ALA A 196 -13.04 -11.32 9.27
CA ALA A 196 -12.16 -12.47 9.33
C ALA A 196 -12.71 -13.65 8.50
N ALA A 197 -14.04 -13.81 8.45
CA ALA A 197 -14.71 -14.88 7.73
C ALA A 197 -14.97 -14.57 6.24
N SER A 198 -15.06 -13.30 5.85
CA SER A 198 -15.36 -12.87 4.47
C SER A 198 -14.11 -12.96 3.58
N ALA A 199 -14.20 -13.72 2.49
CA ALA A 199 -13.11 -13.85 1.52
C ALA A 199 -12.90 -12.54 0.75
N ARG A 200 -14.01 -11.86 0.41
CA ARG A 200 -14.02 -10.53 -0.20
C ARG A 200 -14.59 -9.51 0.77
N TYR A 201 -13.85 -8.43 1.02
CA TYR A 201 -14.36 -7.31 1.80
C TYR A 201 -13.74 -5.99 1.35
N ALA A 202 -14.42 -4.88 1.63
CA ALA A 202 -13.90 -3.54 1.41
C ALA A 202 -14.31 -2.58 2.53
N VAL A 203 -13.36 -1.77 3.00
CA VAL A 203 -13.64 -0.73 4.00
C VAL A 203 -14.33 0.43 3.31
N VAL A 204 -15.49 0.84 3.83
CA VAL A 204 -16.21 2.01 3.32
C VAL A 204 -15.79 3.24 4.09
N VAL A 205 -15.41 4.30 3.37
CA VAL A 205 -15.00 5.58 3.95
C VAL A 205 -15.80 6.72 3.33
N ARG A 206 -16.01 7.80 4.07
CA ARG A 206 -16.65 9.02 3.58
C ARG A 206 -15.81 10.23 3.96
N PHE A 207 -15.71 11.21 3.06
CA PHE A 207 -15.00 12.44 3.38
C PHE A 207 -15.81 13.31 4.34
N SER A 208 -15.22 13.63 5.49
CA SER A 208 -15.79 14.57 6.47
C SER A 208 -15.33 15.98 6.12
N ARG A 209 -16.26 16.84 5.70
CA ARG A 209 -15.96 18.25 5.37
C ARG A 209 -15.42 19.00 6.59
N THR A 210 -16.04 18.77 7.75
CA THR A 210 -15.66 19.39 9.03
C THR A 210 -14.27 18.97 9.49
N ARG A 211 -13.94 17.68 9.40
CA ARG A 211 -12.63 17.15 9.84
C ARG A 211 -11.56 17.13 8.74
N ARG A 212 -11.93 17.50 7.50
CA ARG A 212 -11.08 17.53 6.30
C ARG A 212 -10.32 16.22 6.04
N ARG A 213 -10.95 15.08 6.31
CA ARG A 213 -10.34 13.74 6.16
C ARG A 213 -11.40 12.68 5.84
N TYR A 214 -10.96 11.53 5.35
CA TYR A 214 -11.81 10.36 5.21
C TYR A 214 -12.03 9.68 6.57
N GLU A 215 -13.28 9.35 6.87
CA GLU A 215 -13.70 8.64 8.08
C GLU A 215 -14.39 7.33 7.70
N ARG A 216 -14.05 6.26 8.42
CA ARG A 216 -14.64 4.94 8.18
C ARG A 216 -16.14 4.96 8.52
N GLN A 217 -16.96 4.49 7.58
CA GLN A 217 -18.42 4.40 7.73
C GLN A 217 -18.91 2.96 7.93
N GLY A 218 -18.10 1.97 7.53
CA GLY A 218 -18.48 0.58 7.68
C GLY A 218 -17.57 -0.37 6.91
N LEU A 219 -18.14 -1.51 6.52
CA LEU A 219 -17.48 -2.59 5.80
C LEU A 219 -18.47 -3.20 4.80
N LEU A 220 -18.04 -3.43 3.56
CA LEU A 220 -18.69 -4.33 2.63
C LEU A 220 -18.17 -5.74 2.85
N VAL A 221 -19.06 -6.71 3.02
CA VAL A 221 -18.75 -8.14 3.27
C VAL A 221 -19.70 -9.04 2.51
N GLU A 222 -19.37 -10.32 2.39
CA GLU A 222 -20.24 -11.31 1.75
C GLU A 222 -21.57 -11.45 2.54
N PRO A 223 -22.73 -11.40 1.86
CA PRO A 223 -24.02 -11.43 2.54
C PRO A 223 -24.23 -12.65 3.44
N GLN A 224 -23.76 -13.82 3.02
CA GLN A 224 -23.85 -15.07 3.80
C GLN A 224 -23.08 -14.96 5.13
N VAL A 225 -21.85 -14.46 5.08
CA VAL A 225 -21.02 -14.24 6.28
C VAL A 225 -21.67 -13.25 7.24
N LEU A 226 -22.33 -12.22 6.72
CA LEU A 226 -23.06 -11.27 7.56
C LEU A 226 -24.32 -11.88 8.18
N ALA A 227 -25.02 -12.75 7.46
CA ALA A 227 -26.19 -13.45 7.98
C ALA A 227 -25.82 -14.44 9.09
N ASP A 228 -24.75 -15.23 8.90
CA ASP A 228 -24.29 -16.22 9.88
C ASP A 228 -23.73 -15.62 11.17
N ALA A 229 -23.33 -14.34 11.12
CA ALA A 229 -22.72 -13.65 12.25
C ALA A 229 -23.71 -12.82 13.09
N ARG A 230 -24.94 -12.63 12.61
CA ARG A 230 -26.02 -11.90 13.30
C ARG A 230 -26.80 -12.83 14.22
#